data_AF-A0A4V2EUE2-F1
#
_entry.id   AF-A0A4V2EUE2-F1
#
_cell.length_a   1.000
_cell.length_b   1.000
_cell.length_c   1.000
_cell.angle_alpha   90.00
_cell.angle_beta   90.00
_cell.angle_gamma   90.00
#
_symmetry.space_group_name_H-M   'P 1'
#
loop_
_entity.id
_entity.type
_entity.pdbx_description
1 polymer ?
#
loop_
_entity_poly.entity_id
_entity_poly.type
_entity_poly.pdbx_seq_one_letter_code
_entity_poly.pdbx_strand_id
1 'polypeptide(L)' 'MEARRVLVGGHRLRFDLVPLERTRDDEVARLIEAGATLFDDQRRPNGRGWVTLADPEGNEFCVEPSDAERA' A
#
# COMPACT_ATOMS: atom_id res chain seq x y z
N MET A 1 -5.48 1.00 -12.06
CA MET A 1 -4.57 0.27 -11.14
C MET A 1 -3.42 -0.28 -11.96
N GLU A 2 -2.19 0.10 -11.68
CA GLU A 2 -1.01 -0.45 -12.35
C GLU A 2 -0.11 -1.05 -11.27
N ALA A 3 0.16 -2.36 -11.35
CA ALA A 3 0.94 -3.11 -10.37
C ALA A 3 2.25 -3.58 -11.01
N ARG A 4 3.40 -3.29 -10.38
CA ARG A 4 4.72 -3.71 -10.85
C ARG A 4 5.28 -4.84 -9.97
N ARG A 5 5.98 -5.79 -10.59
CA ARG A 5 6.41 -7.07 -9.98
C ARG A 5 7.91 -7.07 -9.64
N VAL A 6 8.28 -7.53 -8.43
CA VAL A 6 9.67 -7.79 -8.00
C VAL A 6 9.81 -9.25 -7.50
N LEU A 7 10.98 -9.88 -7.69
CA LEU A 7 11.28 -11.27 -7.30
C LEU A 7 12.52 -11.33 -6.36
N VAL A 8 12.44 -11.91 -5.14
CA VAL A 8 13.62 -12.37 -4.31
C VAL A 8 13.54 -13.82 -3.71
N GLY A 9 14.57 -14.67 -3.80
CA GLY A 9 14.66 -16.10 -3.34
C GLY A 9 13.62 -16.57 -2.29
N GLY A 10 12.78 -17.57 -2.58
CA GLY A 10 11.59 -17.82 -1.72
C GLY A 10 10.64 -16.62 -1.76
N HIS A 11 10.30 -16.24 -3.00
CA HIS A 11 9.83 -14.92 -3.40
C HIS A 11 8.38 -14.65 -3.01
N ARG A 12 8.12 -14.32 -1.74
CA ARG A 12 6.84 -13.66 -1.38
C ARG A 12 6.82 -12.32 -2.10
N LEU A 13 5.88 -12.21 -3.03
CA LEU A 13 5.73 -11.03 -3.84
C LEU A 13 5.05 -9.95 -2.99
N ARG A 14 5.69 -8.79 -2.86
CA ARG A 14 5.07 -7.60 -2.29
C ARG A 14 4.71 -6.67 -3.43
N PHE A 15 3.46 -6.24 -3.48
CA PHE A 15 2.99 -5.26 -4.45
C PHE A 15 3.01 -3.86 -3.85
N ASP A 16 3.36 -2.86 -4.66
CA ASP A 16 3.19 -1.45 -4.29
C ASP A 16 1.99 -0.88 -5.05
N LEU A 17 1.00 -0.42 -4.30
CA LEU A 17 -0.22 0.19 -4.81
C LEU A 17 -0.10 1.70 -4.72
N VAL A 18 -0.31 2.37 -5.85
CA VAL A 18 -0.42 3.83 -5.91
C VAL A 18 -1.89 4.18 -6.19
N PRO A 19 -2.58 4.86 -5.26
CA PRO A 19 -3.94 5.34 -5.48
C PRO A 19 -4.00 6.34 -6.64
N LEU A 20 -4.99 6.19 -7.52
CA LEU A 20 -5.17 7.07 -8.69
C LEU A 20 -6.14 8.24 -8.42
N GLU A 21 -7.23 7.97 -7.70
CA GLU A 21 -8.35 8.92 -7.52
C GLU A 21 -8.59 9.32 -6.06
N ARG A 22 -7.78 8.82 -5.13
CA ARG A 22 -7.94 9.03 -3.69
C ARG A 22 -6.59 9.27 -3.04
N THR A 23 -6.61 9.74 -1.79
CA THR A 23 -5.40 9.80 -0.97
C THR A 23 -4.95 8.40 -0.55
N ARG A 24 -3.70 8.27 -0.11
CA ARG A 24 -3.21 7.05 0.54
C ARG A 24 -4.09 6.65 1.72
N ASP A 25 -4.47 7.61 2.55
CA ASP A 25 -5.19 7.33 3.79
C ASP A 25 -6.64 6.87 3.48
N ASP A 26 -7.30 7.44 2.48
CA ASP A 26 -8.60 6.97 2.00
C ASP A 26 -8.52 5.55 1.42
N GLU A 27 -7.46 5.24 0.66
CA GLU A 27 -7.29 3.90 0.10
C GLU A 27 -6.95 2.86 1.18
N VAL A 28 -6.15 3.23 2.19
CA VAL A 28 -5.90 2.40 3.37
C VAL A 28 -7.21 2.09 4.10
N ALA A 29 -8.05 3.11 4.35
CA ALA A 29 -9.34 2.91 5.01
C ALA A 29 -10.24 1.96 4.22
N ARG A 30 -10.36 2.17 2.90
CA ARG A 30 -11.14 1.28 2.01
C ARG A 30 -10.64 -0.16 2.05
N LEU A 31 -9.32 -0.36 2.04
CA LEU A 31 -8.72 -1.70 2.04
C LEU A 31 -8.91 -2.41 3.37
N ILE A 32 -8.84 -1.68 4.49
CA ILE A 32 -9.16 -2.21 5.82
C ILE A 32 -10.64 -2.62 5.90
N GLU A 33 -11.56 -1.78 5.40
CA GLU A 33 -12.99 -2.13 5.30
C GLU A 33 -13.23 -3.37 4.43
N ALA A 34 -12.41 -3.58 3.40
CA ALA A 34 -12.43 -4.76 2.54
C ALA A 34 -11.79 -6.01 3.19
N GLY A 35 -11.26 -5.91 4.40
CA GLY A 35 -10.71 -7.02 5.18
C GLY A 35 -9.19 -7.09 5.24
N ALA A 36 -8.46 -6.11 4.67
CA ALA A 36 -7.03 -6.02 4.89
C ALA A 36 -6.71 -5.61 6.33
N THR A 37 -5.53 -5.97 6.81
CA THR A 37 -5.05 -5.65 8.14
C THR A 37 -3.83 -4.75 8.06
N LEU A 38 -3.71 -3.80 8.98
CA LEU A 38 -2.52 -2.95 9.09
C LEU A 38 -1.33 -3.81 9.55
N PHE A 39 -0.30 -3.90 8.72
CA PHE A 39 0.91 -4.65 9.01
C PHE A 39 2.03 -3.74 9.53
N ASP A 40 2.27 -2.61 8.86
CA ASP A 40 3.29 -1.64 9.25
C ASP A 40 2.93 -0.24 8.73
N ASP A 41 3.27 0.80 9.48
CA ASP A 41 2.96 2.19 9.16
C ASP A 41 4.25 3.01 9.09
N GLN A 42 4.65 3.34 7.86
CA GLN A 42 5.88 4.08 7.57
C GLN A 42 5.58 5.49 7.05
N ARG A 43 4.39 6.02 7.34
CA ARG A 43 4.01 7.39 6.99
C ARG A 43 4.92 8.38 7.68
N ARG A 44 5.35 9.41 6.95
CA ARG A 44 6.22 10.47 7.46
C ARG A 44 5.48 11.81 7.54
N PRO A 45 5.85 12.70 8.47
CA PRO A 45 5.21 14.02 8.62
C PRO A 45 5.27 14.91 7.38
N ASN A 46 6.18 14.62 6.44
CA ASN A 46 6.32 15.34 5.17
C ASN A 46 5.41 14.79 4.05
N GLY A 47 4.38 14.02 4.39
CA GLY A 47 3.45 13.40 3.44
C GLY A 47 3.99 12.17 2.71
N ARG A 48 5.29 11.87 2.82
CA ARG A 48 5.91 10.70 2.17
C ARG A 48 5.76 9.42 2.99
N GLY A 49 6.35 8.34 2.46
CA GLY A 49 6.26 7.00 3.05
C GLY A 49 4.98 6.28 2.65
N TRP A 50 4.83 5.04 3.12
CA TRP A 50 3.75 4.15 2.74
C TRP A 50 3.15 3.48 3.96
N VAL A 51 2.03 2.80 3.74
CA VAL A 51 1.42 1.90 4.71
C VAL A 51 1.52 0.48 4.15
N THR A 52 2.03 -0.47 4.92
CA THR A 52 1.99 -1.89 4.55
C THR A 52 0.74 -2.52 5.12
N LEU A 53 -0.06 -3.14 4.27
CA LEU A 53 -1.22 -3.93 4.65
C LEU A 53 -0.99 -5.40 4.30
N ALA A 54 -1.69 -6.28 5.00
CA ALA A 54 -1.82 -7.69 4.64
C ALA A 54 -3.27 -8.00 4.28
N ASP A 55 -3.49 -8.67 3.15
CA ASP A 55 -4.83 -9.18 2.79
C ASP A 55 -5.25 -10.33 3.74
N PRO A 56 -6.51 -10.81 3.68
CA PRO A 56 -6.97 -11.93 4.51
C PRO A 56 -6.19 -13.24 4.32
N GLU A 57 -5.45 -13.41 3.23
CA GLU A 57 -4.60 -14.57 2.96
C GLU A 57 -3.16 -14.39 3.50
N GLY A 58 -2.87 -13.22 4.06
CA GLY A 58 -1.56 -12.86 4.61
C GLY A 58 -0.54 -12.46 3.54
N ASN A 59 -0.97 -12.05 2.35
CA ASN A 59 -0.11 -11.43 1.35
C ASN A 59 0.08 -9.95 1.67
N GLU A 60 1.33 -9.52 1.70
CA GLU A 60 1.70 -8.14 2.05
C GLU A 60 1.76 -7.27 0.81
N PHE A 61 1.26 -6.04 0.93
CA PHE A 61 1.37 -5.01 -0.09
C PHE A 61 1.47 -3.61 0.54
N CYS A 62 2.16 -2.70 -0.13
CA CYS A 62 2.30 -1.30 0.28
C CYS A 62 1.26 -0.43 -0.38
N VAL A 63 0.77 0.58 0.32
CA VAL A 63 -0.04 1.68 -0.21
C VAL A 63 0.81 2.94 -0.14
N GLU A 64 1.26 3.39 -1.30
CA GLU A 64 2.07 4.60 -1.50
C GLU A 64 1.19 5.86 -1.53
N PRO A 65 1.76 7.06 -1.38
CA PRO A 65 1.06 8.31 -1.65
C PRO A 65 0.64 8.37 -3.13
N SER A 66 -0.54 8.91 -3.38
CA SER A 66 -1.02 9.18 -4.74
C SER A 66 -0.10 10.18 -5.46
N ASP A 67 -0.16 10.22 -6.78
CA ASP A 67 0.58 11.22 -7.56
C ASP A 67 0.21 12.65 -7.15
N ALA A 68 -1.05 12.89 -6.78
CA ALA A 68 -1.51 14.17 -6.27
C ALA A 68 -0.89 14.53 -4.90
N GLU A 69 -0.66 13.55 -4.03
CA GLU A 69 0.02 13.74 -2.74
C GLU A 69 1.55 13.91 -2.87
N ARG A 70 2.12 13.53 -4.02
CA ARG A 70 3.56 13.64 -4.30
C ARG A 70 3.96 14.91 -5.06
N ALA A 71 2.99 15.61 -5.65
CA ALA A 71 3.16 16.85 -6.39
C ALA A 71 3.52 18.02 -5.46
#